data_AF-A0A841VKI7-F1
#
_entry.id   AF-A0A841VKI7-F1
#
_cell.length_a   1.000
_cell.length_b   1.000
_cell.length_c   1.000
_cell.angle_alpha   90.00
_cell.angle_beta   90.00
_cell.angle_gamma   90.00
#
_symmetry.space_group_name_H-M   'P 1'
#
loop_
_entity.id
_entity.type
_entity.pdbx_description
1 polymer ?
#
loop_
_entity_poly.entity_id
_entity_poly.type
_entity_poly.pdbx_seq_one_letter_code
_entity_poly.pdbx_strand_id
1 'polypeptide(L)'
;MPKDRKTIAQEDLQSRIDKVIDMLERLEKEVAAIHNSMPVAPPRCRIARYLAKGRKEFYWYYKLHAATPIFPTQSDGKLSKYKHLG
;
A
#
# COMPACT_ATOMS: atom_id res chain seq x y z
N MET A 1 -47.52 -15.06 1.49
CA MET A 1 -47.45 -15.27 0.03
C MET A 1 -45.99 -15.37 -0.39
N PRO A 2 -45.61 -16.28 -1.30
CA PRO A 2 -44.23 -16.34 -1.80
C PRO A 2 -43.87 -15.04 -2.52
N LYS A 3 -42.67 -14.51 -2.26
CA LYS A 3 -42.19 -13.28 -2.90
C LYS A 3 -41.99 -13.52 -4.39
N ASP A 4 -42.31 -12.49 -5.17
CA ASP A 4 -42.16 -12.54 -6.61
C ASP A 4 -40.68 -12.58 -7.01
N ARG A 5 -40.36 -13.30 -8.10
CA ARG A 5 -38.97 -13.58 -8.50
C ARG A 5 -38.18 -12.28 -8.80
N LYS A 6 -38.87 -11.24 -9.27
CA LYS A 6 -38.32 -9.91 -9.51
C LYS A 6 -37.95 -9.20 -8.20
N THR A 7 -38.78 -9.32 -7.17
CA THR A 7 -38.53 -8.75 -5.85
C THR A 7 -37.32 -9.39 -5.19
N ILE A 8 -37.18 -10.71 -5.31
CA ILE A 8 -36.00 -11.45 -4.82
C ILE A 8 -34.71 -10.97 -5.50
N ALA A 9 -34.73 -10.79 -6.83
CA ALA A 9 -33.58 -10.30 -7.57
C ALA A 9 -33.21 -8.85 -7.20
N GLN A 10 -34.20 -8.00 -6.93
CA GLN A 10 -33.98 -6.62 -6.49
C GLN A 10 -33.41 -6.54 -5.07
N GLU A 11 -33.89 -7.39 -4.16
CA GLU A 11 -33.35 -7.51 -2.80
C GLU A 11 -31.91 -8.04 -2.80
N ASP A 12 -31.60 -9.04 -3.64
CA ASP A 12 -30.23 -9.52 -3.82
C ASP A 12 -29.29 -8.42 -4.33
N LEU A 13 -29.72 -7.68 -5.37
CA LEU A 13 -28.95 -6.55 -5.91
C LEU A 13 -28.70 -5.48 -4.84
N GLN A 14 -29.72 -5.10 -4.08
CA GLN A 14 -29.57 -4.13 -3.00
C GLN A 14 -28.56 -4.62 -1.95
N SER A 15 -28.67 -5.89 -1.53
CA SER A 15 -27.74 -6.47 -0.54
C SER A 15 -26.28 -6.46 -1.01
N ARG A 16 -26.06 -6.60 -2.32
CA ARG A 16 -24.71 -6.55 -2.92
C ARG A 16 -24.18 -5.12 -2.98
N ILE A 17 -25.05 -4.16 -3.27
CA ILE A 17 -24.71 -2.73 -3.25
C ILE A 17 -24.30 -2.32 -1.83
N ASP A 18 -25.10 -2.68 -0.83
CA ASP A 18 -24.82 -2.35 0.58
C ASP A 18 -23.46 -2.90 1.03
N LYS A 19 -23.16 -4.16 0.69
CA LYS A 19 -21.83 -4.76 0.98
C LYS A 19 -20.68 -4.01 0.32
N VAL A 20 -20.86 -3.53 -0.91
CA VAL A 20 -19.82 -2.77 -1.62
C VAL A 20 -19.59 -1.41 -0.94
N ILE A 21 -20.66 -0.74 -0.52
CA ILE A 21 -20.59 0.52 0.21
C ILE A 21 -19.85 0.32 1.54
N ASP A 22 -20.24 -0.70 2.33
CA ASP A 22 -19.60 -1.00 3.62
C ASP A 22 -18.10 -1.29 3.47
N MET A 23 -17.73 -2.05 2.43
CA MET A 23 -16.32 -2.32 2.12
C MET A 23 -15.57 -1.06 1.71
N LEU A 24 -16.19 -0.18 0.92
CA LEU A 24 -15.58 1.07 0.49
C LEU A 24 -15.32 1.99 1.68
N GLU A 25 -16.33 2.18 2.55
CA GLU A 25 -16.17 2.99 3.77
C GLU A 25 -15.08 2.45 4.70
N ARG A 26 -14.99 1.13 4.82
CA ARG A 26 -13.93 0.49 5.61
C ARG A 26 -12.55 0.76 5.00
N LEU A 27 -12.39 0.59 3.69
CA LEU A 27 -11.12 0.84 3.01
C LEU A 27 -10.70 2.31 3.12
N GLU A 28 -11.62 3.24 2.98
CA GLU A 28 -11.37 4.68 3.15
C GLU A 28 -10.85 5.00 4.56
N LYS A 29 -11.47 4.40 5.60
CA LYS A 29 -10.99 4.52 6.99
C LYS A 29 -9.59 3.96 7.18
N GLU A 30 -9.31 2.78 6.62
CA GLU A 30 -7.97 2.15 6.70
C GLU A 30 -6.91 3.00 5.99
N VAL A 31 -7.21 3.54 4.81
CA VAL A 31 -6.33 4.45 4.06
C VAL A 31 -6.05 5.73 4.86
N ALA A 32 -7.09 6.36 5.41
CA ALA A 32 -6.95 7.56 6.23
C ALA A 32 -6.09 7.28 7.48
N ALA A 33 -6.29 6.15 8.14
CA ALA A 33 -5.48 5.74 9.28
C ALA A 33 -4.00 5.56 8.90
N ILE A 34 -3.71 4.91 7.77
CA ILE A 34 -2.33 4.75 7.27
C ILE A 34 -1.69 6.13 7.01
N HIS A 35 -2.39 7.02 6.29
CA HIS A 35 -1.89 8.36 5.98
C HIS A 35 -1.60 9.20 7.23
N ASN A 36 -2.39 9.03 8.29
CA ASN A 36 -2.20 9.76 9.55
C ASN A 36 -1.12 9.14 10.45
N SER A 37 -0.84 7.84 10.30
CA SER A 37 0.08 7.12 11.19
C SER A 37 1.56 7.38 10.91
N MET A 38 1.94 7.52 9.64
CA MET A 38 3.35 7.60 9.23
C MET A 38 3.53 8.40 7.94
N PRO A 39 4.74 8.95 7.69
CA PRO A 39 5.09 9.55 6.41
C PRO A 39 5.00 8.49 5.30
N VAL A 40 3.94 8.58 4.49
CA VAL A 40 3.79 7.76 3.30
C VAL A 40 4.84 8.19 2.27
N ALA A 41 5.54 7.23 1.66
CA ALA A 41 6.54 7.52 0.65
C ALA A 41 5.90 8.30 -0.52
N PRO A 42 6.55 9.35 -1.05
CA PRO A 42 5.99 10.13 -2.15
C PRO A 42 5.62 9.29 -3.37
N PRO A 43 4.73 9.78 -4.24
CA PRO A 43 4.42 9.13 -5.51
C PRO A 43 5.69 8.79 -6.28
N ARG A 44 5.64 7.67 -7.03
CA ARG A 44 6.78 7.14 -7.81
C ARG A 44 7.94 6.61 -6.96
N CYS A 45 7.72 6.40 -5.66
CA CYS A 45 8.58 5.54 -4.87
C CYS A 45 8.27 4.05 -5.12
N ARG A 46 9.30 3.21 -5.22
CA ARG A 46 9.15 1.75 -5.37
C ARG A 46 10.12 1.01 -4.47
N ILE A 47 9.71 -0.16 -3.99
CA ILE A 47 10.60 -1.07 -3.29
C ILE A 47 11.22 -2.03 -4.31
N ALA A 48 12.54 -2.13 -4.30
CA ALA A 48 13.28 -3.12 -5.07
C ALA A 48 13.94 -4.11 -4.11
N ARG A 49 13.91 -5.39 -4.48
CA ARG A 49 14.55 -6.48 -3.73
C ARG A 49 15.82 -6.89 -4.45
N TYR A 50 16.90 -7.05 -3.69
CA TYR A 50 18.23 -7.37 -4.20
C TYR A 50 18.79 -8.60 -3.51
N LEU A 51 19.41 -9.48 -4.28
CA LEU A 51 20.23 -10.58 -3.75
C LEU A 51 21.67 -10.09 -3.65
N ALA A 52 22.19 -9.99 -2.44
CA ALA A 52 23.58 -9.68 -2.18
C ALA A 52 24.36 -10.96 -1.88
N LYS A 53 25.62 -11.00 -2.34
CA LYS A 53 26.58 -12.01 -1.90
C LYS A 53 27.30 -11.49 -0.66
N GLY A 54 27.05 -12.11 0.49
CA GLY A 54 27.81 -11.89 1.71
C GLY A 54 29.11 -12.70 1.74
N ARG A 55 29.85 -12.59 2.85
CA ARG A 55 31.12 -13.33 3.02
C ARG A 55 30.94 -14.83 3.15
N LYS A 56 29.82 -15.29 3.73
CA LYS A 56 29.52 -16.72 3.97
C LYS A 56 28.36 -17.23 3.14
N GLU A 57 27.36 -16.39 2.89
CA GLU A 57 26.11 -16.77 2.23
C GLU A 57 25.51 -15.58 1.47
N PHE A 58 24.48 -15.85 0.68
CA PHE A 58 23.69 -14.81 0.04
C PHE A 58 22.59 -14.32 0.98
N TYR A 59 22.29 -13.03 0.95
CA TYR A 59 21.20 -12.45 1.71
C TYR A 59 20.36 -11.53 0.82
N TRP A 60 19.07 -11.45 1.14
CA TRP A 60 18.16 -10.52 0.48
C TRP A 60 18.09 -9.23 1.27
N TYR A 61 18.11 -8.10 0.58
CA TYR A 61 17.82 -6.81 1.17
C TYR A 61 16.85 -6.02 0.31
N TYR A 62 16.20 -5.03 0.92
CA TYR A 62 15.24 -4.17 0.27
C TYR A 62 15.77 -2.74 0.21
N LYS A 63 15.51 -2.08 -0.91
CA LYS A 63 15.83 -0.68 -1.11
C LYS A 63 14.59 0.07 -1.59
N LEU A 64 14.28 1.17 -0.93
CA LEU A 64 13.30 2.13 -1.39
C LEU A 64 13.96 3.06 -2.42
N HIS A 65 13.36 3.15 -3.61
CA HIS A 65 13.81 3.97 -4.72
C HIS A 65 12.81 5.09 -4.94
N ALA A 66 13.27 6.33 -4.95
CA ALA A 66 12.49 7.52 -5.31
C ALA A 66 12.91 8.07 -6.68
N ALA A 67 12.02 8.81 -7.34
CA ALA A 67 12.33 9.46 -8.61
C ALA A 67 13.35 10.62 -8.44
N THR A 68 13.21 11.35 -7.34
CA THR A 68 14.07 12.48 -6.95
C THR A 68 14.81 12.18 -5.65
N PRO A 69 15.94 12.85 -5.37
CA PRO A 69 16.68 12.63 -4.14
C PRO A 69 15.93 13.25 -2.96
N ILE A 70 15.40 12.40 -2.08
CA ILE A 70 14.53 12.81 -0.96
C ILE A 70 14.94 12.20 0.39
N PHE A 71 15.83 11.20 0.38
CA PHE A 71 16.25 10.52 1.61
C PHE A 71 17.54 11.14 2.16
N PRO A 72 17.58 11.52 3.44
CA PRO A 72 18.79 12.09 4.03
C PRO A 72 19.94 11.07 4.08
N THR A 73 21.15 11.53 3.78
CA THR A 73 22.39 10.75 3.96
C THR A 73 23.14 11.23 5.20
N GLN A 74 23.86 10.31 5.85
CA GLN A 74 24.57 10.60 7.12
C GLN A 74 25.86 11.38 6.93
N SER A 75 26.46 11.36 5.73
CA SER A 75 27.86 11.81 5.53
C SER A 75 27.98 13.24 5.00
N ASP A 76 27.11 13.67 4.09
CA ASP A 76 27.33 14.90 3.31
C ASP A 76 26.16 15.91 3.41
N GLY A 77 25.09 15.57 4.13
CA GLY A 77 23.83 16.33 4.11
C GLY A 77 23.09 16.29 2.76
N LYS A 78 23.67 15.64 1.73
CA LYS A 78 23.04 15.45 0.42
C LYS A 78 21.87 14.46 0.53
N LEU A 79 20.85 14.69 -0.27
CA LEU A 79 19.73 13.75 -0.40
C LEU A 79 20.07 12.65 -1.40
N SER A 80 19.61 11.44 -1.11
CA SER A 80 19.73 10.26 -1.94
C SER A 80 18.37 9.87 -2.52
N LYS A 81 18.39 9.25 -3.71
CA LYS A 81 17.21 8.59 -4.29
C LYS A 81 16.93 7.23 -3.67
N TYR A 82 17.84 6.73 -2.84
CA TYR A 82 17.82 5.38 -2.31
C TYR A 82 17.87 5.36 -0.79
N LYS A 83 17.02 4.53 -0.17
CA LYS A 83 17.04 4.25 1.27
C LYS A 83 17.03 2.73 1.49
N HIS A 84 17.98 2.23 2.27
CA HIS A 84 18.01 0.82 2.68
C HIS A 84 16.89 0.56 3.70
N LEU A 85 16.17 -0.55 3.58
CA LEU A 85 15.01 -0.88 4.42
C LEU A 85 15.25 -2.03 5.41
N GLY A 86 16.48 -2.52 5.52
CA GLY A 86 16.83 -3.64 6.41
C GLY A 86 17.95 -4.44 5.81
#